data_AF-A0A3D0S8N4-F1
#
_entry.id   AF-A0A3D0S8N4-F1
#
_cell.length_a   1.000
_cell.length_b   1.000
_cell.length_c   1.000
_cell.angle_alpha   90.00
_cell.angle_beta   90.00
_cell.angle_gamma   90.00
#
_symmetry.space_group_name_H-M   'P 1'
#
loop_
_entity.id
_entity.type
_entity.pdbx_description
1 polymer ?
#
loop_
_entity_poly.entity_id
_entity_poly.type
_entity_poly.pdbx_seq_one_letter_code
_entity_poly.pdbx_strand_id
1 'polypeptide(L)'
;MSSAGSHGWRDGRPRRRACPTGKHRFRDHKEAVRFLWFAADARRRSEVDRVETTHAAVRDYRCAHCRGWHVTSWATAAGSAAKLAPARVPA
;
A
#
# COMPACT_ATOMS: atom_id res chain seq x y z
N MET A 1 -1.53 -36.76 -8.70
CA MET A 1 -2.33 -35.61 -9.17
C MET A 1 -2.92 -34.95 -7.93
N SER A 2 -2.25 -33.93 -7.38
CA SER A 2 -2.67 -33.31 -6.12
C SER A 2 -2.93 -31.82 -6.36
N SER A 3 -4.20 -31.48 -6.55
CA SER A 3 -4.68 -30.12 -6.70
C SER A 3 -4.82 -29.48 -5.33
N ALA A 4 -3.85 -28.65 -4.93
CA ALA A 4 -3.94 -27.86 -3.72
C ALA A 4 -5.01 -26.77 -3.91
N GLY A 5 -6.13 -26.95 -3.21
CA GLY A 5 -7.26 -26.03 -3.16
C GLY A 5 -6.82 -24.65 -2.68
N SER A 6 -6.96 -23.67 -3.55
CA SER A 6 -6.75 -22.27 -3.24
C SER A 6 -7.80 -21.83 -2.21
N HIS A 7 -7.40 -21.58 -0.97
CA HIS A 7 -8.20 -20.85 0.03
C HIS A 7 -8.35 -19.39 -0.42
N GLY A 8 -9.16 -19.20 -1.46
CA GLY A 8 -9.60 -17.91 -1.93
C GLY A 8 -10.56 -17.33 -0.90
N TRP A 9 -10.10 -16.30 -0.19
CA TRP A 9 -10.91 -15.39 0.60
C TRP A 9 -12.02 -14.79 -0.29
N ARG A 10 -13.13 -15.51 -0.43
CA ARG A 10 -14.32 -15.06 -1.18
C ARG A 10 -15.32 -14.48 -0.19
N ASP A 11 -15.04 -13.26 0.27
CA ASP A 11 -16.02 -12.43 0.95
C ASP A 11 -17.18 -12.13 -0.02
N GLY A 12 -18.32 -12.78 0.18
CA GLY A 12 -19.55 -12.67 -0.63
C GLY A 12 -20.27 -11.31 -0.56
N ARG A 13 -19.55 -10.20 -0.37
CA ARG A 13 -20.13 -8.86 -0.44
C ARG A 13 -20.21 -8.40 -1.90
N PRO A 14 -21.32 -7.77 -2.34
CA PRO A 14 -21.45 -7.27 -3.70
C PRO A 14 -20.25 -6.38 -4.01
N ARG A 15 -19.51 -6.72 -5.08
CA ARG A 15 -18.21 -6.11 -5.45
C ARG A 15 -18.37 -4.60 -5.47
N ARG A 16 -18.02 -3.93 -4.37
CA ARG A 16 -18.00 -2.47 -4.27
C ARG A 16 -17.02 -2.02 -5.35
N ARG A 17 -17.56 -1.57 -6.49
CA ARG A 17 -16.90 -1.13 -7.73
C ARG A 17 -15.38 -1.11 -7.58
N ALA A 18 -14.75 -2.20 -8.02
CA ALA A 18 -13.30 -2.27 -8.15
C ALA A 18 -12.82 -1.02 -8.88
N CYS A 19 -11.68 -0.47 -8.47
CA CYS A 19 -11.15 0.70 -9.16
C CYS A 19 -10.90 0.33 -10.63
N PRO A 20 -11.28 1.18 -11.62
CA PRO A 20 -11.01 0.91 -13.03
C PRO A 20 -9.53 0.65 -13.32
N THR A 21 -8.64 1.18 -12.47
CA THR A 21 -7.18 0.97 -12.57
C THR A 21 -6.73 -0.40 -12.05
N GLY A 22 -7.64 -1.29 -11.65
CA GLY A 22 -7.34 -2.59 -11.04
C GLY A 22 -6.76 -2.51 -9.61
N LYS A 23 -6.56 -1.31 -9.06
CA LYS A 23 -5.96 -1.13 -7.73
C LYS A 23 -6.97 -1.46 -6.63
N HIS A 24 -6.47 -2.06 -5.55
CA HIS A 24 -7.27 -2.34 -4.37
C HIS A 24 -7.83 -1.04 -3.79
N ARG A 25 -9.16 -0.97 -3.64
CA ARG A 25 -9.87 0.18 -3.11
C ARG A 25 -10.23 -0.07 -1.66
N PHE A 26 -9.73 0.78 -0.77
CA PHE A 26 -10.13 0.79 0.63
C PHE A 26 -11.50 1.46 0.80
N ARG A 27 -12.26 0.99 1.80
CA ARG A 27 -13.58 1.50 2.19
C ARG A 27 -13.50 2.97 2.60
N ASP A 28 -12.50 3.32 3.40
CA ASP A 28 -12.30 4.65 3.96
C ASP A 28 -10.80 4.97 4.17
N HIS A 29 -10.49 6.23 4.50
CA HIS A 29 -9.12 6.68 4.76
C HIS A 29 -8.48 5.93 5.94
N LYS A 30 -9.27 5.63 6.99
CA LYS A 30 -8.77 4.96 8.19
C LYS A 30 -8.28 3.55 7.86
N GLU A 31 -8.99 2.84 7.00
CA GLU A 31 -8.58 1.52 6.51
C GLU A 31 -7.30 1.59 5.67
N ALA A 32 -7.16 2.60 4.81
CA ALA A 32 -5.91 2.82 4.06
C ALA A 32 -4.72 3.09 5.00
N VAL A 33 -4.90 3.93 6.02
CA VAL A 33 -3.87 4.21 7.03
C VAL A 33 -3.52 2.95 7.83
N ARG A 34 -4.51 2.15 8.26
CA ARG A 34 -4.28 0.87 8.94
C ARG A 34 -3.46 -0.09 8.07
N PHE A 35 -3.73 -0.11 6.76
CA PHE A 35 -2.94 -0.92 5.82
C PHE A 35 -1.49 -0.44 5.74
N LEU A 36 -1.22 0.88 5.77
CA LEU A 36 0.14 1.40 5.79
C LEU A 36 0.89 0.98 7.07
N TRP A 37 0.23 1.04 8.23
CA TRP A 37 0.81 0.54 9.47
C TRP A 37 1.13 -0.96 9.40
N PHE A 38 0.20 -1.76 8.86
CA PHE A 38 0.43 -3.18 8.62
C PHE A 38 1.62 -3.42 7.68
N ALA A 39 1.72 -2.69 6.58
CA ALA A 39 2.84 -2.82 5.63
C ALA A 39 4.18 -2.44 6.27
N ALA A 40 4.22 -1.39 7.10
CA ALA A 40 5.42 -0.98 7.83
C ALA A 40 5.84 -2.02 8.87
N ASP A 41 4.89 -2.60 9.61
CA ASP A 41 5.17 -3.64 10.59
C ASP A 41 5.63 -4.95 9.92
N ALA A 42 4.96 -5.35 8.82
CA ALA A 42 5.37 -6.50 8.02
C ALA A 42 6.80 -6.36 7.50
N ARG A 43 7.21 -5.16 7.06
CA ARG A 43 8.59 -4.88 6.64
C ARG A 43 9.58 -5.02 7.79
N ARG A 44 9.25 -4.46 8.96
CA ARG A 44 10.11 -4.59 10.15
C ARG A 44 10.30 -6.06 10.55
N ARG A 45 9.22 -6.86 10.53
CA ARG A 45 9.30 -8.29 10.84
C ARG A 45 10.10 -9.04 9.79
N SER A 46 9.89 -8.74 8.51
CA SER A 46 10.61 -9.39 7.41
C SER A 46 12.12 -9.10 7.46
N GLU A 47 12.52 -7.91 7.92
CA GLU A 47 13.94 -7.58 8.20
C GLU A 47 14.54 -8.45 9.31
N VAL A 48 13.79 -8.71 10.39
CA VAL A 48 14.23 -9.58 11.49
C VAL A 48 14.30 -11.04 11.06
N ASP A 49 13.28 -11.51 10.35
CA ASP A 49 13.14 -12.91 9.92
C ASP A 49 13.99 -13.23 8.66
N ARG A 50 14.60 -12.21 8.04
CA ARG A 50 15.31 -12.28 6.75
C ARG A 50 14.47 -12.88 5.62
N VAL A 51 13.18 -12.57 5.63
CA VAL A 51 12.22 -12.99 4.60
C VAL A 51 11.90 -11.80 3.70
N GLU A 52 11.67 -12.03 2.41
CA GLU A 52 11.22 -10.96 1.51
C GLU A 52 9.73 -10.67 1.70
N THR A 53 9.37 -9.39 1.74
CA THR A 53 7.96 -8.95 1.78
C THR A 53 7.56 -8.26 0.49
N THR A 54 6.36 -8.57 0.01
CA THR A 54 5.76 -7.91 -1.17
C THR A 54 5.08 -6.58 -0.81
N HIS A 55 4.97 -6.24 0.47
CA HIS A 55 4.28 -5.06 0.95
C HIS A 55 5.19 -3.81 0.98
N ALA A 56 5.25 -3.12 -0.16
CA ALA A 56 6.07 -1.92 -0.33
C ALA A 56 5.30 -0.59 -0.16
N ALA A 57 4.03 -0.61 0.26
CA ALA A 57 3.22 0.60 0.37
C ALA A 57 3.75 1.56 1.46
N VAL A 58 3.84 2.85 1.14
CA VAL A 58 4.39 3.89 2.03
C VAL A 58 3.48 5.11 2.19
N ARG A 59 2.45 5.24 1.34
CA ARG A 59 1.57 6.40 1.34
C ARG A 59 0.18 6.04 0.83
N ASP A 60 -0.85 6.76 1.29
CA ASP A 60 -2.20 6.73 0.74
C ASP A 60 -2.51 7.95 -0.16
N TYR A 61 -3.52 7.80 -1.00
CA TYR A 61 -4.05 8.88 -1.83
C TYR A 61 -5.51 8.61 -2.23
N ARG A 62 -6.24 9.69 -2.53
CA ARG A 62 -7.58 9.62 -3.08
C ARG A 62 -7.51 9.48 -4.61
N CYS A 63 -8.11 8.42 -5.15
CA CYS A 63 -8.12 8.18 -6.60
C CYS A 63 -9.16 9.07 -7.30
N ALA A 64 -8.75 9.72 -8.39
CA ALA A 64 -9.63 10.55 -9.21
C ALA A 64 -10.73 9.74 -9.93
N HIS A 65 -10.44 8.49 -10.34
CA HIS A 65 -11.37 7.67 -11.12
C HIS A 65 -12.48 7.04 -10.27
N CYS A 66 -12.13 6.44 -9.13
CA CYS A 66 -13.11 5.73 -8.29
C CYS A 66 -13.54 6.53 -7.05
N ARG A 67 -12.90 7.70 -6.81
CA ARG A 67 -13.09 8.57 -5.63
C ARG A 67 -12.82 7.90 -4.28
N GLY A 68 -12.28 6.68 -4.29
CA GLY A 68 -11.89 5.89 -3.13
C GLY A 68 -10.44 6.11 -2.70
N TRP A 69 -10.06 5.47 -1.60
CA TRP A 69 -8.72 5.52 -1.04
C TRP A 69 -7.88 4.35 -1.55
N HIS A 70 -6.62 4.63 -1.86
CA HIS A 70 -5.63 3.68 -2.35
C HIS A 70 -4.30 3.93 -1.68
N VAL A 71 -3.41 2.94 -1.72
CA VAL A 71 -2.02 3.09 -1.29
C VAL A 71 -1.06 3.00 -2.47
N THR A 72 0.13 3.53 -2.29
CA THR A 72 1.23 3.53 -3.27
C THR A 72 2.55 3.24 -2.57
N SER A 73 3.49 2.63 -3.30
CA SER A 73 4.87 2.44 -2.87
C SER A 73 5.76 3.67 -3.12
N TRP A 74 5.22 4.70 -3.78
CA TRP A 74 5.97 5.92 -4.10
C TRP A 74 5.83 6.89 -2.93
N ALA A 75 6.96 7.13 -2.23
CA ALA A 75 7.01 8.05 -1.10
C ALA A 75 6.72 9.49 -1.52
N THR A 76 7.19 9.88 -2.71
CA THR A 76 6.94 11.18 -3.31
C THR A 76 5.76 11.09 -4.28
N ALA A 77 4.89 12.11 -4.25
CA ALA A 77 4.00 12.34 -5.38
C ALA A 77 4.91 12.60 -6.59
N ALA A 78 4.75 11.84 -7.67
CA ALA A 78 5.44 12.08 -8.92
C ALA A 78 5.12 13.51 -9.39
N GLY A 79 5.97 14.48 -9.04
CA GLY A 79 5.64 15.89 -9.24
C GLY A 79 6.35 16.93 -8.39
N SER A 80 7.26 16.58 -7.47
CA SER A 80 8.19 17.58 -6.93
C SER A 80 9.50 16.93 -6.53
N ALA A 81 10.48 17.01 -7.44
CA ALA A 81 11.88 16.97 -7.08
C ALA A 81 12.18 18.24 -6.26
N ALA A 82 11.67 18.30 -5.03
CA ALA A 82 12.19 19.23 -4.05
C ALA A 82 13.60 18.73 -3.75
N LYS A 83 14.55 19.36 -4.45
CA LYS A 83 15.98 19.33 -4.22
C LYS A 83 16.18 19.44 -2.71
N LEU A 84 16.31 18.32 -2.00
CA LEU A 84 16.77 18.32 -0.62
C LEU A 84 18.20 18.85 -0.69
N ALA A 85 18.36 20.15 -0.45
CA ALA A 85 19.66 20.72 -0.19
C ALA A 85 20.25 19.96 1.01
N PRO A 86 21.50 19.49 0.95
CA PRO A 86 22.12 18.82 2.08
C PRO A 86 22.12 19.81 3.26
N ALA A 87 21.55 19.37 4.38
CA ALA A 87 21.60 20.10 5.63
C ALA A 87 23.08 20.37 5.95
N ARG A 88 23.46 21.65 5.98
CA ARG A 88 24.76 22.06 6.50
C ARG A 88 24.78 21.71 7.98
N VAL A 89 25.63 20.75 8.36
CA VAL A 89 26.00 20.51 9.75
C VAL A 89 26.90 21.67 10.18
N PRO A 90 26.54 22.47 11.20
CA PRO A 90 27.47 23.45 11.75
C PRO A 90 28.62 22.73 12.48
N ALA A 91 29.83 23.27 12.32
CA ALA A 91 31.08 22.77 12.88
C ALA A 91 31.19 22.97 14.40
#